data_AF-A0A7W6AD14-F1
#
_entry.id   AF-A0A7W6AD14-F1
#
_cell.length_a   1.000
_cell.length_b   1.000
_cell.length_c   1.000
_cell.angle_alpha   90.00
_cell.angle_beta   90.00
_cell.angle_gamma   90.00
#
_symmetry.space_group_name_H-M   'P 1'
#
loop_
_entity.id
_entity.type
_entity.pdbx_description
1 polymer ?
#
loop_
_entity_poly.entity_id
_entity_poly.type
_entity_poly.pdbx_seq_one_letter_code
_entity_poly.pdbx_strand_id
1 'polypeptide(L)'
;MEQVEQQEDASVERRSGKRHSAVLLLGKLCGDVPGVCLVHNISATGLMARFVEVPSVGDSLTIEVRGLPPVRGTVRWVRGAKAGLEFDSPQPYEQIFLHEDEEGTIPRAPRFPVSLTADVKLGDRKLTAELLDISAGGAKLRADGEVVVGGAGQIIVRPMGTAIFGTICWVRDGRFGFRFVSPLPIDTLAGIVTRR
;
A
#
# COMPACT_ATOMS: atom_id res chain seq x y z
N MET A 1 -46.57 44.29 1.41
CA MET A 1 -45.23 44.30 2.03
C MET A 1 -45.19 43.14 3.00
N GLU A 2 -44.37 42.11 2.86
CA GLU A 2 -43.30 41.83 1.90
C GLU A 2 -43.16 40.30 1.92
N GLN A 3 -42.96 39.72 0.73
CA GLN A 3 -42.51 38.35 0.58
C GLN A 3 -41.12 38.23 1.18
N VAL A 4 -40.82 37.12 1.86
CA VAL A 4 -39.50 36.51 1.75
C VAL A 4 -39.71 35.00 1.70
N GLU A 5 -39.72 34.47 0.47
CA GLU A 5 -39.39 33.07 0.20
C GLU A 5 -37.98 32.82 0.74
N GLN A 6 -37.86 31.96 1.76
CA GLN A 6 -36.60 31.27 2.02
C GLN A 6 -36.70 29.89 1.39
N GLN A 7 -36.19 29.87 0.17
CA GLN A 7 -35.81 28.72 -0.61
C GLN A 7 -34.94 27.79 0.25
N GLU A 8 -35.52 26.69 0.72
CA GLU A 8 -34.78 25.55 1.26
C GLU A 8 -33.89 25.00 0.14
N ASP A 9 -32.61 25.34 0.20
CA ASP A 9 -31.57 24.65 -0.55
C ASP A 9 -31.46 23.22 0.01
N ALA A 10 -32.34 22.35 -0.51
CA ALA A 10 -32.28 20.92 -0.31
C ALA A 10 -30.96 20.44 -0.92
N SER A 11 -29.89 20.47 -0.11
CA SER A 11 -28.66 19.76 -0.41
C SER A 11 -29.02 18.28 -0.49
N VAL A 12 -29.35 17.83 -1.70
CA VAL A 12 -29.68 16.44 -2.01
C VAL A 12 -28.56 15.59 -1.43
N GLU A 13 -28.87 14.86 -0.37
CA GLU A 13 -27.94 13.93 0.24
C GLU A 13 -27.72 12.81 -0.77
N ARG A 14 -26.72 12.99 -1.65
CA ARG A 14 -26.26 12.01 -2.65
C ARG A 14 -25.67 10.74 -2.02
N ARG A 15 -25.91 10.49 -0.73
CA ARG A 15 -25.24 9.50 0.12
C ARG A 15 -26.19 8.37 0.54
N SER A 16 -26.81 7.71 -0.42
CA SER A 16 -27.63 6.51 -0.18
C SER A 16 -26.85 5.25 -0.53
N GLY A 17 -25.96 4.81 0.37
CA GLY A 17 -25.21 3.56 0.21
C GLY A 17 -24.79 3.01 1.56
N LYS A 18 -25.09 1.73 1.82
CA LYS A 18 -24.71 1.01 3.04
C LYS A 18 -23.19 1.01 3.17
N ARG A 19 -22.63 1.74 4.14
CA ARG A 19 -21.20 1.71 4.46
C ARG A 19 -20.96 0.68 5.56
N HIS A 20 -20.35 -0.45 5.22
CA HIS A 20 -19.60 -1.29 6.15
C HIS A 20 -18.14 -1.25 5.66
N SER A 21 -17.09 -0.96 6.41
CA SER A 21 -16.81 -0.61 7.81
C SER A 21 -15.41 0.06 7.79
N ALA A 22 -14.99 0.77 8.83
CA ALA A 22 -13.64 1.33 8.85
C ALA A 22 -12.58 0.22 8.64
N VAL A 23 -11.78 0.33 7.60
CA VAL A 23 -10.66 -0.59 7.31
C VAL A 23 -9.34 0.16 7.43
N LEU A 24 -8.25 -0.56 7.64
CA LEU A 24 -6.89 -0.01 7.54
C LEU A 24 -6.11 -0.94 6.63
N LEU A 25 -6.22 -0.70 5.32
CA LEU A 25 -5.56 -1.51 4.29
C LEU A 25 -4.50 -0.68 3.58
N LEU A 26 -3.32 -1.25 3.39
CA LEU A 26 -2.31 -0.65 2.51
C LEU A 26 -2.80 -0.76 1.06
N GLY A 27 -2.84 0.39 0.39
CA GLY A 27 -3.04 0.50 -1.05
C GLY A 27 -1.72 0.84 -1.74
N LYS A 28 -1.56 0.30 -2.95
CA LYS A 28 -0.46 0.63 -3.86
C LYS A 28 -0.98 1.49 -4.99
N LEU A 29 -0.42 2.69 -5.14
CA LEU A 29 -0.66 3.54 -6.29
C LEU A 29 0.16 3.01 -7.46
N CYS A 30 -0.51 2.76 -8.58
CA CYS A 30 0.07 2.27 -9.82
C CYS A 30 0.06 3.38 -10.88
N GLY A 31 1.11 3.46 -11.68
CA GLY A 31 1.26 4.47 -12.74
C GLY A 31 2.63 5.16 -12.69
N ASP A 32 2.70 6.37 -13.26
CA ASP A 32 3.94 7.14 -13.42
C ASP A 32 4.56 7.56 -12.07
N VAL A 33 3.69 7.79 -11.08
CA VAL A 33 4.06 8.11 -9.70
C VAL A 33 3.58 6.98 -8.78
N PRO A 34 4.36 5.89 -8.65
CA PRO A 34 4.04 4.82 -7.73
C PRO A 34 4.17 5.33 -6.29
N GLY A 35 3.29 4.85 -5.42
CA GLY A 35 3.22 5.34 -4.05
C GLY A 35 2.38 4.48 -3.15
N VAL A 36 2.28 4.88 -1.89
CA VAL A 36 1.59 4.13 -0.84
C VAL A 36 0.46 4.96 -0.27
N CYS A 37 -0.69 4.35 -0.05
CA CYS A 37 -1.80 4.95 0.68
C CYS A 37 -2.36 3.99 1.74
N LEU A 38 -3.14 4.53 2.68
CA LEU A 38 -3.86 3.77 3.69
C LEU A 38 -5.36 3.95 3.46
N VAL A 39 -6.01 2.92 2.93
CA VAL A 39 -7.46 2.88 2.72
C VAL A 39 -8.14 2.79 4.09
N HIS A 40 -8.99 3.76 4.38
CA HIS A 40 -9.74 3.90 5.63
C HIS A 40 -11.17 3.38 5.54
N ASN A 41 -11.78 3.49 4.36
CA ASN A 41 -13.06 2.90 4.04
C ASN A 41 -13.15 2.67 2.53
N ILE A 42 -13.98 1.73 2.14
CA ILE A 42 -14.23 1.34 0.77
C ILE A 42 -15.67 0.84 0.65
N SER A 43 -16.28 1.11 -0.50
CA SER A 43 -17.59 0.62 -0.91
C SER A 43 -17.51 0.16 -2.36
N ALA A 44 -18.64 -0.29 -2.93
CA ALA A 44 -18.70 -0.66 -4.33
C ALA A 44 -18.31 0.49 -5.28
N THR A 45 -18.52 1.75 -4.90
CA THR A 45 -18.37 2.91 -5.81
C THR A 45 -17.20 3.81 -5.49
N GLY A 46 -16.45 3.55 -4.41
CA GLY A 46 -15.32 4.38 -4.08
C GLY A 46 -14.61 4.00 -2.79
N LEU A 47 -13.57 4.76 -2.49
CA LEU A 47 -12.82 4.65 -1.25
C LEU A 47 -12.44 6.00 -0.68
N MET A 48 -12.08 6.01 0.59
CA MET A 48 -11.33 7.08 1.21
C MET A 48 -9.99 6.52 1.67
N ALA A 49 -8.91 7.20 1.30
CA ALA A 49 -7.57 6.84 1.72
C ALA A 49 -6.80 8.04 2.27
N ARG A 50 -5.87 7.76 3.17
CA ARG A 50 -4.80 8.69 3.55
C ARG A 50 -3.61 8.46 2.62
N PHE A 51 -3.05 9.53 2.10
CA PHE A 51 -1.92 9.53 1.19
C PHE A 51 -0.69 10.14 1.88
N VAL A 52 0.50 9.67 1.51
CA VAL A 52 1.77 10.32 1.90
C VAL A 52 2.04 11.49 0.96
N GLU A 53 1.94 11.25 -0.35
CA GLU A 53 1.90 12.28 -1.39
C GLU A 53 0.44 12.53 -1.78
N VAL A 54 -0.09 13.70 -1.41
CA VAL A 54 -1.53 13.99 -1.52
C VAL A 54 -1.87 14.31 -2.98
N PRO A 55 -2.85 13.61 -3.59
CA PRO A 55 -3.28 13.89 -4.96
C PRO A 55 -4.14 15.16 -5.04
N SER A 56 -4.36 15.65 -6.25
CA SER A 56 -5.25 16.78 -6.53
C SER A 56 -6.66 16.30 -6.89
N VAL A 57 -7.67 17.16 -6.68
CA VAL A 57 -9.04 16.90 -7.16
C VAL A 57 -9.02 16.84 -8.70
N GLY A 58 -9.63 15.80 -9.26
CA GLY A 58 -9.63 15.53 -10.69
C GLY A 58 -8.58 14.53 -11.16
N ASP A 59 -7.58 14.20 -10.33
CA ASP A 59 -6.57 13.20 -10.68
C ASP A 59 -7.22 11.82 -10.91
N SER A 60 -6.78 11.13 -11.96
CA SER A 60 -7.15 9.73 -12.22
C SER A 60 -6.07 8.82 -11.64
N LEU A 61 -6.46 7.95 -10.70
CA LEU A 61 -5.53 7.07 -9.98
C LEU A 61 -5.91 5.61 -10.22
N THR A 62 -4.89 4.74 -10.26
CA THR A 62 -5.09 3.29 -10.17
C THR A 62 -4.53 2.81 -8.83
N ILE A 63 -5.36 2.12 -8.04
CA ILE A 63 -4.99 1.63 -6.71
C ILE A 63 -5.17 0.11 -6.66
N GLU A 64 -4.10 -0.60 -6.31
CA GLU A 64 -4.15 -2.01 -5.91
C GLU A 64 -4.43 -2.10 -4.40
N VAL A 65 -5.46 -2.87 -4.03
CA VAL A 65 -5.82 -3.21 -2.65
C VAL A 65 -5.96 -4.73 -2.57
N ARG A 66 -5.57 -5.34 -1.45
CA ARG A 66 -5.68 -6.81 -1.30
C ARG A 66 -7.10 -7.29 -1.60
N GLY A 67 -7.22 -8.41 -2.31
CA GLY A 67 -8.50 -9.02 -2.62
C GLY A 67 -9.32 -8.32 -3.70
N LEU A 68 -8.79 -7.29 -4.36
CA LEU A 68 -9.42 -6.65 -5.51
C LEU A 68 -8.47 -6.61 -6.71
N PRO A 69 -9.00 -6.63 -7.95
CA PRO A 69 -8.21 -6.23 -9.12
C PRO A 69 -7.76 -4.75 -8.97
N PRO A 70 -6.74 -4.30 -9.73
CA PRO A 70 -6.37 -2.89 -9.76
C PRO A 70 -7.59 -2.00 -10.07
N VAL A 71 -7.90 -1.08 -9.14
CA VAL A 71 -9.10 -0.24 -9.23
C VAL A 71 -8.73 1.14 -9.76
N ARG A 72 -9.36 1.54 -10.86
CA ARG A 72 -9.24 2.90 -11.40
C ARG A 72 -10.35 3.81 -10.87
N GLY A 73 -10.00 5.06 -10.59
CA GLY A 73 -10.98 6.06 -10.16
C GLY A 73 -10.49 7.49 -10.33
N THR A 74 -11.39 8.43 -10.00
CA THR A 74 -11.12 9.87 -10.04
C THR A 74 -11.23 10.48 -8.65
N VAL A 75 -10.26 11.32 -8.28
CA VAL A 75 -10.25 12.01 -6.99
C VAL A 75 -11.35 13.07 -6.97
N ARG A 76 -12.30 12.95 -6.05
CA ARG A 76 -13.47 13.86 -5.95
C ARG A 76 -13.35 14.92 -4.88
N TRP A 77 -12.53 14.68 -3.86
CA TRP A 77 -12.26 15.65 -2.81
C TRP A 77 -10.94 15.34 -2.12
N VAL A 78 -10.33 16.38 -1.54
CA VAL A 78 -9.12 16.30 -0.73
C VAL A 78 -9.35 17.09 0.57
N ARG A 79 -8.94 16.53 1.71
CA ARG A 79 -9.02 17.15 3.05
C ARG A 79 -7.78 16.75 3.86
N GLY A 80 -6.82 17.66 3.97
CA GLY A 80 -5.51 17.35 4.56
C GLY A 80 -4.85 16.20 3.80
N ALA A 81 -4.36 15.19 4.51
CA ALA A 81 -3.75 14.01 3.91
C ALA A 81 -4.76 12.97 3.37
N LYS A 82 -6.06 13.23 3.42
CA LYS A 82 -7.10 12.28 2.99
C LYS A 82 -7.72 12.72 1.67
N ALA A 83 -8.01 11.77 0.81
CA ALA A 83 -8.77 12.00 -0.41
C ALA A 83 -9.83 10.91 -0.61
N GLY A 84 -10.93 11.30 -1.27
CA GLY A 84 -11.96 10.37 -1.71
C GLY A 84 -11.81 10.08 -3.20
N LEU A 85 -11.74 8.80 -3.53
CA LEU A 85 -11.69 8.30 -4.89
C LEU A 85 -13.06 7.70 -5.25
N GLU A 86 -13.66 8.18 -6.33
CA GLU A 86 -14.81 7.54 -6.95
C GLU A 86 -14.31 6.58 -8.03
N PHE A 87 -14.77 5.33 -8.01
CA PHE A 87 -14.35 4.32 -8.97
C PHE A 87 -15.01 4.54 -10.33
N ASP A 88 -14.29 4.21 -11.39
CA ASP A 88 -14.81 4.30 -12.77
C ASP A 88 -15.92 3.27 -13.02
N SER A 89 -15.93 2.16 -12.27
CA SER A 89 -16.97 1.15 -12.26
C SER A 89 -17.15 0.51 -10.87
N PRO A 90 -18.33 -0.04 -10.55
CA PRO A 90 -18.55 -0.73 -9.29
C PRO A 90 -17.59 -1.90 -9.06
N GLN A 91 -17.06 -2.04 -7.83
CA GLN A 91 -16.11 -3.08 -7.44
C GLN A 91 -16.73 -4.05 -6.42
N PRO A 92 -16.35 -5.34 -6.45
CA PRO A 92 -16.80 -6.35 -5.47
C PRO A 92 -16.03 -6.20 -4.14
N TYR A 93 -16.14 -5.04 -3.49
CA TYR A 93 -15.32 -4.67 -2.33
C TYR A 93 -15.42 -5.65 -1.15
N GLU A 94 -16.50 -6.43 -1.05
CA GLU A 94 -16.66 -7.48 -0.05
C GLU A 94 -15.52 -8.51 -0.07
N GLN A 95 -14.90 -8.74 -1.24
CA GLN A 95 -13.77 -9.66 -1.43
C GLN A 95 -12.55 -9.28 -0.57
N ILE A 96 -12.39 -8.00 -0.18
CA ILE A 96 -11.30 -7.59 0.70
C ILE A 96 -11.39 -8.21 2.09
N PHE A 97 -12.59 -8.61 2.53
CA PHE A 97 -12.83 -9.14 3.88
C PHE A 97 -12.71 -10.66 3.95
N LEU A 98 -12.55 -11.32 2.80
CA LEU A 98 -12.36 -12.75 2.75
C LEU A 98 -10.96 -13.12 3.26
N HIS A 99 -10.90 -14.23 3.99
CA HIS A 99 -9.64 -14.81 4.48
C HIS A 99 -8.84 -15.46 3.34
N GLU A 100 -9.55 -16.00 2.36
CA GLU A 100 -9.02 -16.68 1.19
C GLU A 100 -9.72 -16.14 -0.06
N ASP A 101 -9.00 -16.08 -1.18
CA ASP A 101 -9.60 -15.84 -2.49
C ASP A 101 -10.28 -17.09 -3.04
N GLU A 102 -10.84 -17.00 -4.26
CA GLU A 102 -11.54 -18.12 -4.92
C GLU A 102 -10.66 -19.36 -5.12
N GLU A 103 -9.33 -19.20 -5.07
CA GLU A 103 -8.34 -20.25 -5.24
C GLU A 103 -7.83 -20.81 -3.90
N GLY A 104 -8.40 -20.37 -2.76
CA GLY A 104 -7.97 -20.78 -1.43
C GLY A 104 -6.68 -20.10 -0.96
N THR A 105 -6.22 -19.04 -1.65
CA THR A 105 -4.99 -18.33 -1.33
C THR A 105 -5.29 -17.14 -0.42
N ILE A 106 -4.44 -16.91 0.59
CA ILE A 106 -4.57 -15.76 1.49
C ILE A 106 -4.15 -14.47 0.75
N PRO A 107 -5.03 -13.47 0.59
CA PRO A 107 -4.70 -12.22 -0.09
C PRO A 107 -3.58 -11.47 0.65
N ARG A 108 -2.44 -11.30 -0.02
CA ARG A 108 -1.25 -10.66 0.57
C ARG A 108 -1.33 -9.15 0.46
N ALA A 109 -0.71 -8.46 1.42
CA ALA A 109 -0.45 -7.03 1.30
C ALA A 109 0.35 -6.73 0.02
N PRO A 110 0.12 -5.59 -0.63
CA PRO A 110 0.80 -5.25 -1.87
C PRO A 110 2.32 -5.22 -1.69
N ARG A 111 3.04 -5.70 -2.70
CA ARG A 111 4.50 -5.56 -2.80
C ARG A 111 4.81 -4.50 -3.85
N PHE A 112 5.78 -3.66 -3.53
CA PHE A 112 6.21 -2.54 -4.33
C PHE A 112 7.55 -2.89 -4.98
N PRO A 113 7.63 -2.93 -6.32
CA PRO A 113 8.92 -3.09 -6.99
C PRO A 113 9.79 -1.87 -6.68
N VAL A 114 11.06 -2.12 -6.37
CA VAL A 114 12.06 -1.08 -6.12
C VAL A 114 13.38 -1.52 -6.76
N SER A 115 14.26 -0.55 -7.01
CA SER A 115 15.61 -0.80 -7.56
C SER A 115 16.65 -0.16 -6.65
N LEU A 116 16.69 -0.60 -5.40
CA LEU A 116 17.57 -0.06 -4.36
C LEU A 116 18.61 -1.09 -3.94
N THR A 117 19.59 -0.66 -3.15
CA THR A 117 20.55 -1.56 -2.50
C THR A 117 20.34 -1.57 -0.99
N ALA A 118 20.69 -2.68 -0.36
CA ALA A 118 20.66 -2.83 1.08
C ALA A 118 21.95 -3.47 1.59
N ASP A 119 22.47 -2.96 2.69
CA ASP A 119 23.46 -3.68 3.48
C ASP A 119 22.74 -4.72 4.33
N VAL A 120 23.17 -5.96 4.26
CA VAL A 120 22.58 -7.07 4.99
C VAL A 120 23.58 -7.54 6.03
N LYS A 121 23.19 -7.51 7.30
CA LYS A 121 23.96 -8.04 8.42
C LYS A 121 23.23 -9.23 9.03
N LEU A 122 23.85 -10.41 8.98
CA LEU A 122 23.30 -11.68 9.49
C LEU A 122 24.32 -12.28 10.47
N GLY A 123 24.04 -12.19 11.77
CA GLY A 123 25.07 -12.47 12.79
C GLY A 123 26.34 -11.65 12.54
N ASP A 124 27.45 -12.33 12.33
CA ASP A 124 28.77 -11.72 12.05
C ASP A 124 29.02 -11.46 10.56
N ARG A 125 28.16 -11.98 9.67
CA ARG A 125 28.31 -11.81 8.23
C ARG A 125 27.70 -10.49 7.77
N LYS A 126 28.39 -9.83 6.84
CA LYS A 126 27.91 -8.63 6.14
C LYS A 126 28.04 -8.85 4.64
N LEU A 127 26.99 -8.47 3.91
CA LEU A 127 26.97 -8.51 2.44
C LEU A 127 26.10 -7.38 1.90
N THR A 128 26.31 -7.00 0.66
CA THR A 128 25.42 -6.07 -0.06
C THR A 128 24.43 -6.89 -0.87
N ALA A 129 23.17 -6.44 -0.91
CA ALA A 129 22.12 -7.07 -1.69
C ALA A 129 21.35 -6.01 -2.48
N GLU A 130 20.87 -6.39 -3.66
CA GLU A 130 19.84 -5.64 -4.36
C GLU A 130 18.49 -5.88 -3.69
N LEU A 131 17.75 -4.82 -3.43
CA LEU A 131 16.37 -4.86 -2.97
C LEU A 131 15.45 -4.80 -4.20
N LEU A 132 14.74 -5.88 -4.48
CA LEU A 132 13.92 -6.05 -5.69
C LEU A 132 12.46 -5.65 -5.48
N ASP A 133 11.91 -6.00 -4.33
CA ASP A 133 10.59 -5.54 -3.90
C ASP A 133 10.51 -5.45 -2.38
N ILE A 134 9.57 -4.65 -1.90
CA ILE A 134 9.29 -4.48 -0.47
C ILE A 134 7.77 -4.41 -0.24
N SER A 135 7.32 -4.89 0.91
CA SER A 135 5.99 -4.64 1.46
C SER A 135 6.12 -4.15 2.89
N ALA A 136 5.00 -3.88 3.56
CA ALA A 136 5.07 -3.59 4.99
C ALA A 136 5.63 -4.75 5.82
N GLY A 137 5.52 -6.01 5.37
CA GLY A 137 5.90 -7.18 6.17
C GLY A 137 7.22 -7.84 5.77
N GLY A 138 7.81 -7.46 4.64
CA GLY A 138 9.07 -8.08 4.22
C GLY A 138 9.61 -7.53 2.90
N ALA A 139 10.78 -8.01 2.54
CA ALA A 139 11.51 -7.64 1.34
C ALA A 139 11.92 -8.87 0.53
N LYS A 140 12.07 -8.69 -0.77
CA LYS A 140 12.75 -9.63 -1.66
C LYS A 140 14.09 -9.03 -2.03
N LEU A 141 15.16 -9.77 -1.80
CA LEU A 141 16.51 -9.34 -2.10
C LEU A 141 17.23 -10.34 -3.01
N ARG A 142 18.26 -9.87 -3.70
CA ARG A 142 19.23 -10.67 -4.47
C ARG A 142 20.64 -10.32 -4.02
N ALA A 143 21.49 -11.32 -3.80
CA ALA A 143 22.89 -11.09 -3.46
C ALA A 143 23.76 -12.22 -3.99
N ASP A 144 25.03 -11.89 -4.19
CA ASP A 144 26.08 -12.88 -4.42
C ASP A 144 26.54 -13.46 -3.07
N GLY A 145 26.63 -14.78 -3.00
CA GLY A 145 27.03 -15.52 -1.79
C GLY A 145 25.87 -16.22 -1.08
N GLU A 146 26.22 -17.21 -0.25
CA GLU A 146 25.23 -18.07 0.39
C GLU A 146 24.55 -17.39 1.58
N VAL A 147 23.22 -17.43 1.61
CA VAL A 147 22.40 -17.07 2.76
C VAL A 147 21.57 -18.27 3.18
N VAL A 148 21.24 -18.37 4.47
CA VAL A 148 20.57 -19.55 5.03
C VAL A 148 19.20 -19.15 5.59
N VAL A 149 18.19 -19.95 5.29
CA VAL A 149 16.85 -19.80 5.89
C VAL A 149 16.94 -19.85 7.41
N GLY A 150 16.21 -18.97 8.09
CA GLY A 150 16.29 -18.80 9.55
C GLY A 150 17.39 -17.86 10.00
N GLY A 151 18.30 -17.42 9.12
CA GLY A 151 19.29 -16.40 9.44
C GLY A 151 18.62 -15.08 9.85
N ALA A 152 18.83 -14.67 11.09
CA ALA A 152 18.28 -13.45 11.66
C ALA A 152 19.30 -12.31 11.63
N GLY A 153 18.81 -11.08 11.52
CA GLY A 153 19.66 -9.91 11.50
C GLY A 153 18.92 -8.65 11.07
N GLN A 154 19.59 -7.81 10.30
CA GLN A 154 19.04 -6.55 9.81
C GLN A 154 19.42 -6.29 8.35
N ILE A 155 18.57 -5.55 7.66
CA ILE A 155 18.90 -4.88 6.41
C ILE A 155 18.93 -3.38 6.65
N ILE A 156 19.86 -2.66 6.02
CA ILE A 156 19.91 -1.20 6.01
C ILE A 156 19.72 -0.76 4.57
N VAL A 157 18.55 -0.18 4.27
CA VAL A 157 18.20 0.22 2.90
C VAL A 157 18.89 1.54 2.56
N ARG A 158 19.69 1.56 1.49
CA ARG A 158 20.37 2.77 1.00
C ARG A 158 19.49 3.54 0.01
N PRO A 159 19.59 4.89 -0.02
CA PRO A 159 20.44 5.75 0.81
C PRO A 159 19.85 6.10 2.18
N MET A 160 18.65 5.64 2.53
CA MET A 160 17.90 6.11 3.70
C MET A 160 18.57 5.78 5.04
N GLY A 161 19.37 4.72 5.10
CA GLY A 161 20.03 4.29 6.33
C GLY A 161 19.07 3.63 7.35
N THR A 162 17.82 3.38 6.96
CA THR A 162 16.82 2.73 7.82
C THR A 162 17.20 1.27 8.06
N ALA A 163 17.49 0.94 9.32
CA ALA A 163 17.70 -0.43 9.76
C ALA A 163 16.36 -1.14 9.99
N ILE A 164 16.17 -2.29 9.33
CA ILE A 164 14.97 -3.11 9.42
C ILE A 164 15.38 -4.51 9.86
N PHE A 165 14.89 -4.93 11.02
CA PHE A 165 15.19 -6.25 11.59
C PHE A 165 14.28 -7.33 11.04
N GLY A 166 14.82 -8.53 10.89
CA GLY A 166 14.07 -9.64 10.31
C GLY A 166 14.84 -10.94 10.22
N THR A 167 14.25 -11.87 9.49
CA THR A 167 14.77 -13.23 9.30
C THR A 167 14.61 -13.66 7.85
N ILE A 168 15.58 -14.40 7.33
CA ILE A 168 15.46 -15.05 6.03
C ILE A 168 14.38 -16.13 6.10
N CYS A 169 13.34 -16.04 5.26
CA CYS A 169 12.21 -16.97 5.27
C CYS A 169 12.19 -17.95 4.08
N TRP A 170 12.93 -17.67 3.02
CA TRP A 170 13.15 -18.58 1.89
C TRP A 170 14.39 -18.14 1.12
N VAL A 171 15.02 -19.08 0.40
CA VAL A 171 16.14 -18.83 -0.51
C VAL A 171 15.89 -19.63 -1.80
N ARG A 172 16.06 -18.98 -2.95
CA ARG A 172 15.85 -19.59 -4.27
C ARG A 172 16.56 -18.77 -5.34
N ASP A 173 17.38 -19.42 -6.16
CA ASP A 173 18.02 -18.84 -7.36
C ASP A 173 18.76 -17.51 -7.07
N GLY A 174 19.58 -17.48 -6.02
CA GLY A 174 20.33 -16.28 -5.57
C GLY A 174 19.46 -15.17 -4.98
N ARG A 175 18.15 -15.40 -4.84
CA ARG A 175 17.19 -14.50 -4.19
C ARG A 175 16.77 -15.04 -2.84
N PHE A 176 16.38 -14.13 -1.95
CA PHE A 176 15.87 -14.51 -0.65
C PHE A 176 14.78 -13.55 -0.17
N GLY A 177 13.90 -14.10 0.66
CA GLY A 177 12.89 -13.32 1.36
C GLY A 177 13.39 -12.94 2.74
N PHE A 178 13.32 -11.66 3.07
CA PHE A 178 13.61 -11.14 4.40
C PHE A 178 12.30 -10.71 5.06
N ARG A 179 11.80 -11.49 6.02
CA ARG A 179 10.56 -11.21 6.76
C ARG A 179 10.88 -10.31 7.93
N PHE A 180 10.18 -9.19 8.03
CA PHE A 180 10.43 -8.21 9.09
C PHE A 180 9.91 -8.71 10.44
N VAL A 181 10.57 -8.29 11.52
CA VAL A 181 10.11 -8.56 12.90
C VAL A 181 8.78 -7.84 13.18
N SER A 182 8.64 -6.61 12.70
CA SER A 182 7.42 -5.81 12.80
C SER A 182 7.10 -5.18 11.45
N PRO A 183 5.81 -4.95 11.14
CA PRO A 183 5.44 -4.21 9.94
C PRO A 183 6.07 -2.82 9.89
N LEU A 184 6.49 -2.38 8.71
CA LEU A 184 6.98 -1.02 8.51
C LEU A 184 5.85 0.00 8.71
N PRO A 185 6.12 1.13 9.38
CA PRO A 185 5.25 2.30 9.30
C PRO A 185 5.07 2.71 7.84
N ILE A 186 3.86 3.16 7.49
CA ILE A 186 3.55 3.56 6.12
C ILE A 186 4.45 4.69 5.60
N ASP A 187 4.84 5.64 6.45
CA ASP A 187 5.71 6.74 6.02
C ASP A 187 7.14 6.24 5.72
N THR A 188 7.63 5.24 6.46
CA THR A 188 8.89 4.54 6.15
C THR A 188 8.78 3.76 4.84
N LEU A 189 7.69 3.02 4.64
CA LEU A 189 7.48 2.27 3.40
C LEU A 189 7.37 3.21 2.20
N ALA A 190 6.61 4.30 2.32
CA ALA A 190 6.48 5.31 1.28
C ALA A 190 7.83 5.95 0.94
N GLY A 191 8.63 6.32 1.95
CA GLY A 191 9.97 6.85 1.74
C GLY A 191 10.95 5.88 1.06
N ILE A 192 10.72 4.56 1.16
CA ILE A 192 11.46 3.55 0.38
C ILE A 192 10.93 3.49 -1.05
N VAL A 193 9.60 3.42 -1.23
CA VAL A 193 8.94 3.22 -2.52
C VAL A 193 9.11 4.39 -3.48
N THR A 194 9.15 5.62 -2.98
CA THR A 194 9.27 6.82 -3.83
C THR A 194 10.71 7.14 -4.22
N ARG A 195 11.70 6.39 -3.70
CA ARG A 195 13.11 6.54 -4.07
C ARG A 195 13.46 5.69 -5.29
N ARG A 196 14.12 6.33 -6.26
CA ARG A 196 14.67 5.73 -7.47
C ARG A 196 16.18 5.72 -7.39
#